data_AF-A0A067QX93-F1
#
_entry.id   AF-A0A067QX93-F1
#
_cell.length_a   1.000
_cell.length_b   1.000
_cell.length_c   1.000
_cell.angle_alpha   90.00
_cell.angle_beta   90.00
_cell.angle_gamma   90.00
#
_symmetry.space_group_name_H-M   'P 1'
#
loop_
_entity.id
_entity.type
_entity.pdbx_description
1 polymer ?
#
loop_
_entity_poly.entity_id
_entity_poly.type
_entity_poly.pdbx_seq_one_letter_code
_entity_poly.pdbx_strand_id
1 'polypeptide(L)'
;MCSSGGRVSKPVSLSGLPTLDLRIYIRKKPYVCSDSDMYLKAVFCLLGVLALKTNASRRVDTSPVVTTVQGALRGSVIKSRLGRSIYSFRGVRFAEPPVGNRRFQPPVPLESWQGIRNATEDGASCPQPESTYFVPTSEDCLFLNVFTTKLPAGHHNPNRAVMVYFHPGGFYGQTGHSKLFGPQYIMDHDIVLVITNYRLGALGFLSTGDDVLPGNYGMKDQVATLLWVKQNIAAFGGNPESVTIAGYSAGSISVMLHMVSPMSEGLFHQGIAMSGSSFPKQISEFNPFPLASRQAALLNCPTDTSQHIKDCLLKKDAQEIASSLFGLTEWANEPISSYFPVIERVTRGERFLEANSTDLFLSGKFAQVPLITGMTKDEFSYKALPVILNSSWAEDMENNFDYVAPIAFGYERDTERSRVISQELKRVFLKDQPLTNASLSDLGDLFSDAIIRFPEDIASKLISRLSSAPLYYYRFSYQGRYSTVYRPQTSIPYGVVHHDDQMYLFFMSAIVPYFTPEDPETKIVERQTKMWANFIQTGNPTPEKSDLFDNVIWQALTPTKLAYLDINSHLKMKEGLLQERMAVWERLFPLPTLPQSSNNNSQKKG
;
A
#
# COMPACT_ATOMS: atom_id res chain seq x y z
N MET A 1 17.52 -9.95 -49.83
CA MET A 1 17.72 -8.55 -50.25
C MET A 1 16.37 -7.84 -50.27
N CYS A 2 16.14 -6.97 -49.29
CA CYS A 2 15.47 -5.68 -49.42
C CYS A 2 15.64 -4.97 -48.07
N SER A 3 16.21 -3.78 -48.11
CA SER A 3 16.49 -2.90 -46.97
C SER A 3 15.72 -1.60 -47.13
N SER A 4 15.85 -0.76 -46.10
CA SER A 4 15.50 0.67 -45.96
C SER A 4 14.12 0.94 -45.33
N GLY A 5 13.97 1.86 -44.37
CA GLY A 5 14.93 2.75 -43.72
C GLY A 5 14.16 3.68 -42.75
N GLY A 6 14.79 4.09 -41.64
CA GLY A 6 14.18 5.01 -40.68
C GLY A 6 15.11 5.41 -39.54
N ARG A 7 15.78 6.56 -39.73
CA ARG A 7 16.58 7.40 -38.82
C ARG A 7 16.85 6.91 -37.38
N VAL A 8 18.14 6.70 -37.10
CA VAL A 8 18.73 6.68 -35.76
C VAL A 8 18.97 8.11 -35.29
N SER A 9 18.30 8.55 -34.22
CA SER A 9 18.75 9.66 -33.39
C SER A 9 19.75 9.13 -32.36
N LYS A 10 20.99 9.63 -32.39
CA LYS A 10 22.05 9.31 -31.42
C LYS A 10 21.63 9.70 -30.00
N PRO A 11 21.88 8.89 -28.96
CA PRO A 11 21.81 9.34 -27.58
C PRO A 11 23.03 10.22 -27.26
N VAL A 12 22.76 11.35 -26.63
CA VAL A 12 23.78 12.18 -25.97
C VAL A 12 24.28 11.42 -24.75
N SER A 13 25.59 11.23 -24.70
CA SER A 13 26.33 10.68 -23.58
C SER A 13 26.25 11.63 -22.38
N LEU A 14 25.54 11.24 -21.33
CA LEU A 14 25.81 11.70 -19.96
C LEU A 14 26.49 10.54 -19.23
N SER A 15 27.79 10.68 -19.04
CA SER A 15 28.68 9.76 -18.35
C SER A 15 28.48 9.81 -16.84
N GLY A 16 28.38 8.64 -16.21
CA GLY A 16 28.87 8.43 -14.84
C GLY A 16 27.83 8.29 -13.73
N LEU A 17 27.04 7.22 -13.73
CA LEU A 17 26.43 6.61 -12.53
C LEU A 17 26.28 5.10 -12.78
N PRO A 18 26.81 4.20 -11.93
CA PRO A 18 26.50 2.78 -12.03
C PRO A 18 25.14 2.53 -11.39
N THR A 19 24.08 2.54 -12.19
CA THR A 19 22.79 1.99 -11.75
C THR A 19 22.95 0.49 -11.58
N LEU A 20 22.95 0.01 -10.33
CA LEU A 20 22.82 -1.42 -10.04
C LEU A 20 21.40 -1.83 -10.48
N ASP A 21 21.32 -2.32 -11.71
CA ASP A 21 20.09 -2.71 -12.40
C ASP A 21 19.50 -3.95 -11.71
N LEU A 22 18.68 -3.73 -10.67
CA LEU A 22 17.86 -4.76 -10.02
C LEU A 22 16.67 -5.11 -10.94
N ARG A 23 16.96 -5.53 -12.18
CA ARG A 23 15.95 -6.14 -13.04
C ARG A 23 15.56 -7.47 -12.44
N ILE A 24 14.28 -7.58 -12.12
CA ILE A 24 13.60 -8.86 -11.94
C ILE A 24 13.76 -9.65 -13.25
N TYR A 25 14.72 -10.58 -13.27
CA TYR A 25 14.96 -11.46 -14.41
C TYR A 25 13.85 -12.51 -14.50
N ILE A 26 12.81 -12.23 -15.28
CA ILE A 26 11.87 -13.25 -15.75
C ILE A 26 12.52 -13.99 -16.92
N ARG A 27 13.11 -15.16 -16.66
CA ARG A 27 13.62 -16.05 -17.72
C ARG A 27 12.44 -16.63 -18.53
N LYS A 28 12.31 -16.22 -19.79
CA LYS A 28 11.53 -16.96 -20.80
C LYS A 28 12.36 -18.11 -21.38
N LYS A 29 11.80 -19.31 -21.45
CA LYS A 29 12.31 -20.40 -22.31
C LYS A 29 11.93 -20.10 -23.78
N PRO A 30 12.82 -20.27 -24.77
CA PRO A 30 12.45 -20.15 -26.17
C PRO A 30 11.79 -21.45 -26.65
N TYR A 31 10.61 -21.33 -27.24
CA TYR A 31 10.04 -22.38 -28.10
C TYR A 31 10.68 -22.25 -29.48
N VAL A 32 11.22 -23.36 -29.98
CA VAL A 32 11.73 -23.50 -31.35
C VAL A 32 10.57 -24.03 -32.21
N CYS A 33 10.18 -23.27 -33.24
CA CYS A 33 9.35 -23.78 -34.33
C CYS A 33 10.21 -23.77 -35.60
N SER A 34 10.38 -24.95 -36.20
CA SER A 34 11.00 -25.15 -37.51
C SER A 34 9.95 -24.97 -38.62
N ASP A 35 10.27 -24.14 -39.61
CA ASP A 35 9.51 -24.01 -40.84
C ASP A 35 9.79 -25.17 -41.80
N SER A 36 8.74 -25.88 -42.23
CA SER A 36 8.71 -26.56 -43.52
C SER A 36 7.27 -26.77 -44.00
N ASP A 37 7.06 -26.37 -45.26
CA ASP A 37 5.99 -26.79 -46.18
C ASP A 37 4.67 -26.01 -46.20
N MET A 38 4.79 -24.75 -46.62
CA MET A 38 3.68 -23.92 -47.12
C MET A 38 3.62 -23.95 -48.66
N TYR A 39 3.26 -25.06 -49.31
CA TYR A 39 2.84 -25.04 -50.74
C TYR A 39 1.98 -26.26 -51.12
N LEU A 40 0.84 -26.51 -50.44
CA LEU A 40 -0.20 -27.39 -51.00
C LEU A 40 -1.60 -27.27 -50.35
N LYS A 41 -2.04 -26.07 -49.93
CA LYS A 41 -3.38 -25.86 -49.30
C LYS A 41 -4.20 -24.71 -49.88
N ALA A 42 -3.87 -24.23 -51.08
CA ALA A 42 -4.54 -23.07 -51.68
C ALA A 42 -5.80 -23.41 -52.52
N VAL A 43 -6.15 -24.69 -52.73
CA VAL A 43 -7.27 -25.06 -53.64
C VAL A 43 -8.50 -25.63 -52.93
N PHE A 44 -8.44 -25.96 -51.63
CA PHE A 44 -9.61 -26.45 -50.88
C PHE A 44 -10.37 -25.36 -50.07
N CYS A 45 -9.86 -24.13 -50.00
CA CYS A 45 -10.51 -23.05 -49.22
C CYS A 45 -11.69 -22.36 -49.93
N LEU A 46 -11.97 -22.66 -51.20
CA LEU A 46 -13.00 -21.94 -51.98
C LEU A 46 -14.36 -22.65 -52.10
N LEU A 47 -14.51 -23.86 -51.53
CA LEU A 47 -15.81 -24.56 -51.45
C LEU A 47 -16.34 -24.73 -50.01
N GLY A 48 -15.61 -24.28 -48.99
CA GLY A 48 -16.06 -24.28 -47.58
C GLY A 48 -16.74 -22.99 -47.12
N VAL A 49 -16.76 -21.95 -47.95
CA VAL A 49 -17.22 -20.59 -47.56
C VAL A 49 -18.73 -20.37 -47.78
N LEU A 50 -19.46 -21.33 -48.35
CA LEU A 50 -20.90 -21.21 -48.62
C LEU A 50 -21.82 -22.09 -47.76
N ALA A 51 -21.31 -22.74 -46.70
CA ALA A 51 -22.13 -23.60 -45.81
C ALA A 51 -21.96 -23.31 -44.30
N LEU A 52 -21.70 -22.07 -43.90
CA LEU A 52 -21.73 -21.64 -42.49
C LEU A 52 -22.53 -20.34 -42.31
N LYS A 53 -23.74 -20.30 -42.89
CA LYS A 53 -24.82 -19.44 -42.40
C LYS A 53 -25.87 -20.33 -41.75
N THR A 54 -25.70 -20.59 -40.44
CA THR A 54 -26.77 -20.74 -39.43
C THR A 54 -26.20 -21.35 -38.15
N ASN A 55 -25.94 -20.49 -37.17
CA ASN A 55 -26.21 -20.64 -35.73
C ASN A 55 -25.22 -19.77 -34.95
N ALA A 56 -25.34 -18.45 -35.15
CA ALA A 56 -25.02 -17.54 -34.06
C ALA A 56 -26.07 -17.80 -32.97
N SER A 57 -25.80 -18.80 -32.12
CA SER A 57 -26.44 -18.87 -30.81
C SER A 57 -26.22 -17.49 -30.19
N ARG A 58 -27.30 -16.73 -29.99
CA ARG A 58 -27.28 -15.55 -29.14
C ARG A 58 -26.76 -16.05 -27.79
N ARG A 59 -25.46 -15.94 -27.53
CA ARG A 59 -24.93 -16.04 -26.17
C ARG A 59 -25.69 -14.99 -25.40
N VAL A 60 -26.62 -15.43 -24.56
CA VAL A 60 -27.23 -14.57 -23.56
C VAL A 60 -26.06 -13.97 -22.80
N ASP A 61 -25.93 -12.65 -22.85
CA ASP A 61 -24.90 -11.94 -22.09
C ASP A 61 -25.25 -12.13 -20.60
N THR A 62 -24.61 -13.10 -19.96
CA THR A 62 -24.80 -13.44 -18.54
C THR A 62 -23.99 -12.52 -17.62
N SER A 63 -23.39 -11.46 -18.15
CA SER A 63 -22.62 -10.49 -17.38
C SER A 63 -23.52 -9.80 -16.34
N PRO A 64 -23.12 -9.78 -15.06
CA PRO A 64 -23.92 -9.14 -14.02
C PRO A 64 -24.00 -7.63 -14.27
N VAL A 65 -25.17 -7.04 -14.05
CA VAL A 65 -25.37 -5.58 -14.09
C VAL A 65 -25.83 -5.10 -12.72
N VAL A 66 -25.19 -4.06 -12.21
CA VAL A 66 -25.54 -3.38 -10.95
C VAL A 66 -25.78 -1.91 -11.25
N THR A 67 -26.80 -1.32 -10.63
CA THR A 67 -27.10 0.11 -10.74
C THR A 67 -26.62 0.82 -9.48
N THR A 68 -25.65 1.72 -9.63
CA THR A 68 -25.19 2.62 -8.57
C THR A 68 -26.01 3.90 -8.59
N VAL A 69 -25.75 4.82 -7.65
CA VAL A 69 -26.41 6.15 -7.65
C VAL A 69 -26.12 6.92 -8.93
N GLN A 70 -24.91 6.78 -9.50
CA GLN A 70 -24.50 7.51 -10.69
C GLN A 70 -24.90 6.82 -12.00
N GLY A 71 -25.08 5.50 -12.02
CA GLY A 71 -25.56 4.78 -13.20
C GLY A 71 -25.26 3.29 -13.20
N ALA A 72 -25.62 2.61 -14.30
CA ALA A 72 -25.47 1.16 -14.42
C ALA A 72 -24.04 0.74 -14.82
N LEU A 73 -23.58 -0.36 -14.24
CA LEU A 73 -22.27 -0.97 -14.45
C LEU A 73 -22.42 -2.44 -14.85
N ARG A 74 -21.70 -2.88 -15.88
CA ARG A 74 -21.60 -4.28 -16.29
C ARG A 74 -20.30 -4.89 -15.77
N GLY A 75 -20.40 -5.88 -14.90
CA GLY A 75 -19.26 -6.64 -14.39
C GLY A 75 -19.00 -7.93 -15.15
N SER A 76 -18.15 -8.78 -14.57
CA SER A 76 -17.81 -10.12 -15.03
C SER A 76 -17.98 -11.14 -13.89
N VAL A 77 -17.86 -12.43 -14.19
CA VAL A 77 -17.82 -13.50 -13.19
C VAL A 77 -16.48 -14.21 -13.27
N ILE A 78 -15.78 -14.30 -12.14
CA ILE A 78 -14.53 -15.06 -11.98
C ILE A 78 -14.70 -16.12 -10.88
N LYS A 79 -13.65 -16.90 -10.61
CA LYS A 79 -13.67 -17.97 -9.60
C LYS A 79 -12.73 -17.68 -8.44
N SER A 80 -13.18 -17.99 -7.23
CA SER A 80 -12.35 -18.04 -6.03
C SER A 80 -11.47 -19.30 -6.01
N ARG A 81 -10.60 -19.41 -5.00
CA ARG A 81 -9.75 -20.58 -4.82
C ARG A 81 -10.49 -21.86 -4.55
N LEU A 82 -11.61 -21.80 -3.83
CA LEU A 82 -12.49 -22.95 -3.63
C LEU A 82 -13.61 -23.07 -4.68
N GLY A 83 -13.46 -22.42 -5.84
CA GLY A 83 -14.39 -22.57 -6.98
C GLY A 83 -15.70 -21.77 -6.86
N ARG A 84 -15.83 -20.91 -5.85
CA ARG A 84 -17.00 -20.03 -5.69
C ARG A 84 -17.04 -19.03 -6.83
N SER A 85 -18.24 -18.68 -7.31
CA SER A 85 -18.40 -17.59 -8.27
C SER A 85 -18.21 -16.24 -7.56
N ILE A 86 -17.39 -15.37 -8.14
CA ILE A 86 -17.17 -14.00 -7.70
C ILE A 86 -17.72 -13.08 -8.80
N TYR A 87 -18.70 -12.25 -8.46
CA TYR A 87 -19.10 -11.11 -9.26
C TYR A 87 -18.02 -10.02 -9.12
N SER A 88 -17.46 -9.61 -10.24
CA SER A 88 -16.28 -8.76 -10.34
C SER A 88 -16.59 -7.53 -11.17
N PHE A 89 -16.52 -6.35 -10.54
CA PHE A 89 -16.71 -5.06 -11.19
C PHE A 89 -15.40 -4.29 -11.06
N ARG A 90 -14.65 -4.18 -12.15
CA ARG A 90 -13.31 -3.60 -12.17
C ARG A 90 -13.29 -2.31 -12.98
N GLY A 91 -12.35 -1.42 -12.67
CA GLY A 91 -12.25 -0.13 -13.35
C GLY A 91 -13.44 0.79 -13.10
N VAL A 92 -14.12 0.64 -11.95
CA VAL A 92 -15.26 1.48 -11.58
C VAL A 92 -14.71 2.83 -11.14
N ARG A 93 -15.05 3.88 -11.88
CA ARG A 93 -14.67 5.24 -11.51
C ARG A 93 -15.42 5.66 -10.24
N PHE A 94 -14.72 6.27 -9.28
CA PHE A 94 -15.33 6.81 -8.06
C PHE A 94 -15.31 8.34 -7.98
N ALA A 95 -14.46 8.99 -8.78
CA ALA A 95 -14.37 10.44 -8.89
C ALA A 95 -14.02 10.86 -10.33
N GLU A 96 -14.34 12.10 -10.66
CA GLU A 96 -13.98 12.71 -11.95
C GLU A 96 -12.47 12.63 -12.21
N PRO A 97 -12.02 12.44 -13.47
CA PRO A 97 -10.59 12.41 -13.80
C PRO A 97 -9.86 13.67 -13.28
N PRO A 98 -8.75 13.53 -12.54
CA PRO A 98 -8.00 14.65 -11.96
C PRO A 98 -7.03 15.29 -12.97
N VAL A 99 -7.47 15.47 -14.21
CA VAL A 99 -6.66 15.95 -15.34
C VAL A 99 -6.81 17.46 -15.56
N GLY A 100 -5.83 18.07 -16.22
CA GLY A 100 -5.86 19.51 -16.57
C GLY A 100 -6.01 20.38 -15.33
N ASN A 101 -7.02 21.26 -15.31
CA ASN A 101 -7.25 22.17 -14.17
C ASN A 101 -7.71 21.45 -12.88
N ARG A 102 -8.06 20.15 -12.94
CA ARG A 102 -8.36 19.33 -11.76
C ARG A 102 -7.09 18.69 -11.16
N ARG A 103 -5.95 18.79 -11.84
CA ARG A 103 -4.66 18.39 -11.27
C ARG A 103 -4.35 19.28 -10.07
N PHE A 104 -3.84 18.66 -9.00
CA PHE A 104 -3.58 19.33 -7.71
C PHE A 104 -4.84 19.97 -7.10
N GLN A 105 -6.01 19.38 -7.31
CA GLN A 105 -7.27 19.73 -6.64
C GLN A 105 -7.86 18.52 -5.91
N PRO A 106 -8.72 18.72 -4.89
CA PRO A 106 -9.51 17.65 -4.30
C PRO A 106 -10.32 16.89 -5.38
N PRO A 107 -10.57 15.57 -5.19
CA PRO A 107 -11.37 14.80 -6.13
C PRO A 107 -12.80 15.38 -6.23
N VAL A 108 -13.33 15.42 -7.46
CA VAL A 108 -14.68 15.93 -7.72
C VAL A 108 -15.65 14.74 -7.84
N PRO A 109 -16.83 14.78 -7.21
CA PRO A 109 -17.84 13.74 -7.35
C PRO A 109 -18.26 13.52 -8.80
N LEU A 110 -18.58 12.28 -9.13
CA LEU A 110 -19.03 11.92 -10.47
C LEU A 110 -20.43 12.44 -10.79
N GLU A 111 -20.59 12.95 -12.00
CA GLU A 111 -21.91 13.16 -12.58
C GLU A 111 -22.59 11.82 -12.90
N SER A 112 -23.92 11.83 -12.84
CA SER A 112 -24.72 10.67 -13.26
C SER A 112 -24.61 10.48 -14.77
N TRP A 113 -24.62 9.23 -15.22
CA TRP A 113 -24.57 8.89 -16.64
C TRP A 113 -25.77 8.04 -17.06
N GLN A 114 -26.10 8.12 -18.35
CA GLN A 114 -27.11 7.26 -18.97
C GLN A 114 -26.47 6.00 -19.57
N GLY A 115 -27.24 4.92 -19.63
CA GLY A 115 -26.79 3.63 -20.16
C GLY A 115 -25.90 2.84 -19.19
N ILE A 116 -25.23 1.82 -19.72
CA ILE A 116 -24.42 0.87 -18.96
C ILE A 116 -22.94 1.10 -19.28
N ARG A 117 -22.13 1.40 -18.27
CA ARG A 117 -20.66 1.47 -18.41
C ARG A 117 -20.03 0.10 -18.19
N ASN A 118 -18.99 -0.19 -18.95
CA ASN A 118 -18.28 -1.46 -18.82
C ASN A 118 -17.35 -1.43 -17.60
N ALA A 119 -17.44 -2.45 -16.75
CA ALA A 119 -16.63 -2.67 -15.57
C ALA A 119 -16.10 -4.12 -15.55
N THR A 120 -15.80 -4.70 -16.71
CA THR A 120 -15.27 -6.06 -16.82
C THR A 120 -13.75 -6.13 -16.65
N GLU A 121 -13.04 -5.02 -16.76
CA GLU A 121 -11.57 -4.92 -16.78
C GLU A 121 -11.08 -3.85 -15.79
N ASP A 122 -9.86 -4.00 -15.28
CA ASP A 122 -9.25 -3.00 -14.41
C ASP A 122 -9.06 -1.65 -15.12
N GLY A 123 -9.14 -0.57 -14.35
CA GLY A 123 -8.76 0.77 -14.81
C GLY A 123 -7.24 0.96 -14.84
N ALA A 124 -6.79 2.08 -15.39
CA ALA A 124 -5.38 2.45 -15.39
C ALA A 124 -4.86 2.73 -13.97
N SER A 125 -3.59 2.44 -13.73
CA SER A 125 -2.87 2.86 -12.52
C SER A 125 -2.59 4.36 -12.56
N CYS A 126 -2.41 4.97 -11.39
CA CYS A 126 -1.92 6.35 -11.33
C CYS A 126 -0.47 6.47 -11.81
N PRO A 127 -0.04 7.63 -12.32
CA PRO A 127 1.32 7.84 -12.80
C PRO A 127 2.31 7.62 -11.66
N GLN A 128 3.37 6.88 -11.96
CA GLN A 128 4.38 6.42 -11.00
C GLN A 128 5.71 6.21 -11.73
N PRO A 129 6.87 6.26 -11.04
CA PRO A 129 8.18 6.35 -11.71
C PRO A 129 8.48 5.22 -12.69
N GLU A 130 8.08 4.00 -12.32
CA GLU A 130 8.20 2.80 -13.14
C GLU A 130 6.84 2.16 -13.34
N SER A 131 6.53 1.72 -14.56
CA SER A 131 5.29 0.97 -14.80
C SER A 131 5.35 -0.37 -14.06
N THR A 132 4.65 -0.45 -12.94
CA THR A 132 4.58 -1.65 -12.10
C THR A 132 3.93 -2.82 -12.87
N TYR A 133 4.70 -3.89 -13.10
CA TYR A 133 4.28 -5.15 -13.73
C TYR A 133 3.48 -5.02 -15.06
N PHE A 134 3.89 -4.10 -15.94
CA PHE A 134 3.24 -3.82 -17.24
C PHE A 134 1.76 -3.41 -17.13
N VAL A 135 1.38 -2.79 -16.00
CA VAL A 135 0.07 -2.17 -15.87
C VAL A 135 0.12 -0.76 -16.49
N PRO A 136 -0.81 -0.42 -17.41
CA PRO A 136 -0.87 0.92 -17.99
C PRO A 136 -1.07 2.00 -16.92
N THR A 137 -0.36 3.13 -17.06
CA THR A 137 -0.53 4.32 -16.22
C THR A 137 -1.28 5.42 -16.97
N SER A 138 -2.07 6.19 -16.24
CA SER A 138 -2.78 7.37 -16.74
C SER A 138 -3.04 8.34 -15.59
N GLU A 139 -3.08 9.64 -15.84
CA GLU A 139 -3.55 10.60 -14.83
C GLU A 139 -5.05 10.44 -14.55
N ASP A 140 -5.79 9.94 -15.53
CA ASP A 140 -7.13 9.41 -15.33
C ASP A 140 -7.05 8.03 -14.66
N CYS A 141 -6.92 8.02 -13.32
CA CYS A 141 -6.66 6.80 -12.54
C CYS A 141 -7.56 6.56 -11.32
N LEU A 142 -8.56 7.43 -11.06
CA LEU A 142 -9.44 7.35 -9.88
C LEU A 142 -10.50 6.25 -10.04
N PHE A 143 -10.02 5.01 -10.03
CA PHE A 143 -10.77 3.77 -10.17
C PHE A 143 -10.71 2.93 -8.91
N LEU A 144 -11.76 2.15 -8.70
CA LEU A 144 -11.83 1.07 -7.72
C LEU A 144 -12.39 -0.19 -8.37
N ASN A 145 -12.18 -1.31 -7.68
CA ASN A 145 -12.64 -2.63 -8.04
C ASN A 145 -13.52 -3.17 -6.90
N VAL A 146 -14.68 -3.75 -7.22
CA VAL A 146 -15.61 -4.36 -6.26
C VAL A 146 -15.77 -5.84 -6.56
N PHE A 147 -15.61 -6.68 -5.54
CA PHE A 147 -15.74 -8.13 -5.61
C PHE A 147 -16.70 -8.64 -4.54
N THR A 148 -17.65 -9.49 -4.94
CA THR A 148 -18.66 -10.09 -4.05
C THR A 148 -19.05 -11.47 -4.57
N THR A 149 -19.41 -12.41 -3.68
CA THR A 149 -19.95 -13.72 -4.13
C THR A 149 -21.47 -13.76 -4.18
N LYS A 150 -22.17 -12.67 -3.81
CA LYS A 150 -23.63 -12.62 -3.84
C LYS A 150 -24.10 -11.18 -4.07
N LEU A 151 -24.90 -10.98 -5.11
CA LEU A 151 -25.59 -9.72 -5.40
C LEU A 151 -26.99 -9.68 -4.76
N PRO A 152 -27.57 -8.49 -4.56
CA PRO A 152 -28.98 -8.37 -4.19
C PRO A 152 -29.90 -9.06 -5.21
N ALA A 153 -30.97 -9.68 -4.71
CA ALA A 153 -31.98 -10.36 -5.53
C ALA A 153 -33.39 -10.06 -5.01
N GLY A 154 -34.21 -9.40 -5.83
CA GLY A 154 -35.52 -8.90 -5.41
C GLY A 154 -35.39 -7.96 -4.20
N HIS A 155 -36.12 -8.26 -3.11
CA HIS A 155 -36.06 -7.50 -1.87
C HIS A 155 -34.95 -7.96 -0.90
N HIS A 156 -34.20 -9.01 -1.24
CA HIS A 156 -33.16 -9.55 -0.36
C HIS A 156 -31.78 -8.98 -0.70
N ASN A 157 -31.22 -8.20 0.23
CA ASN A 157 -29.83 -7.78 0.21
C ASN A 157 -28.99 -8.70 1.13
N PRO A 158 -27.89 -9.31 0.63
CA PRO A 158 -26.97 -10.09 1.47
C PRO A 158 -26.39 -9.33 2.66
N ASN A 159 -26.30 -7.99 2.56
CA ASN A 159 -25.88 -7.06 3.62
C ASN A 159 -24.56 -7.46 4.31
N ARG A 160 -23.53 -7.77 3.51
CA ARG A 160 -22.24 -8.30 4.00
C ARG A 160 -21.31 -7.21 4.47
N ALA A 161 -20.48 -7.51 5.47
CA ALA A 161 -19.38 -6.65 5.87
C ALA A 161 -18.45 -6.34 4.69
N VAL A 162 -17.94 -5.11 4.66
CA VAL A 162 -17.15 -4.55 3.54
C VAL A 162 -15.72 -4.36 3.99
N MET A 163 -14.77 -4.77 3.16
CA MET A 163 -13.36 -4.44 3.30
C MET A 163 -12.97 -3.45 2.20
N VAL A 164 -12.49 -2.26 2.57
CA VAL A 164 -11.90 -1.29 1.64
C VAL A 164 -10.39 -1.32 1.80
N TYR A 165 -9.67 -1.74 0.78
CA TYR A 165 -8.23 -1.94 0.80
C TYR A 165 -7.47 -0.83 0.08
N PHE A 166 -6.57 -0.16 0.81
CA PHE A 166 -5.61 0.81 0.31
C PHE A 166 -4.27 0.11 0.00
N HIS A 167 -3.84 0.19 -1.25
CA HIS A 167 -2.63 -0.47 -1.70
C HIS A 167 -1.35 0.15 -1.08
N PRO A 168 -0.24 -0.61 -1.00
CA PRO A 168 1.06 -0.13 -0.53
C PRO A 168 1.79 0.72 -1.58
N GLY A 169 3.10 0.92 -1.45
CA GLY A 169 3.92 1.57 -2.49
C GLY A 169 4.49 2.93 -2.12
N GLY A 170 4.70 3.19 -0.82
CA GLY A 170 5.41 4.37 -0.33
C GLY A 170 4.74 5.71 -0.66
N PHE A 171 3.45 5.71 -1.05
CA PHE A 171 2.72 6.84 -1.62
C PHE A 171 3.18 7.29 -3.01
N TYR A 172 4.07 6.57 -3.70
CA TYR A 172 4.59 6.95 -5.02
C TYR A 172 4.49 5.87 -6.11
N GLY A 173 4.15 4.62 -5.75
CA GLY A 173 4.01 3.51 -6.69
C GLY A 173 2.90 2.53 -6.30
N GLN A 174 2.83 1.40 -7.02
CA GLN A 174 1.80 0.35 -6.93
C GLN A 174 0.41 0.80 -7.42
N THR A 175 -0.58 -0.08 -7.27
CA THR A 175 -1.93 0.08 -7.83
C THR A 175 -2.93 -0.87 -7.17
N GLY A 176 -4.21 -0.51 -7.17
CA GLY A 176 -5.33 -1.36 -6.77
C GLY A 176 -5.73 -2.42 -7.81
N HIS A 177 -4.93 -2.62 -8.86
CA HIS A 177 -5.20 -3.56 -9.94
C HIS A 177 -5.24 -5.02 -9.45
N SER A 178 -6.20 -5.80 -9.96
CA SER A 178 -6.40 -7.21 -9.57
C SER A 178 -5.27 -8.18 -9.95
N LYS A 179 -4.24 -7.74 -10.68
CA LYS A 179 -3.02 -8.55 -10.93
C LYS A 179 -2.11 -8.59 -9.72
N LEU A 180 -2.16 -7.53 -8.92
CA LEU A 180 -1.37 -7.32 -7.71
C LEU A 180 -2.19 -7.78 -6.50
N PHE A 181 -3.47 -7.43 -6.47
CA PHE A 181 -4.37 -7.75 -5.37
C PHE A 181 -5.59 -8.51 -5.89
N GLY A 182 -5.37 -9.75 -6.34
CA GLY A 182 -6.42 -10.62 -6.84
C GLY A 182 -7.36 -11.11 -5.72
N PRO A 183 -8.69 -11.10 -5.92
CA PRO A 183 -9.67 -11.42 -4.89
C PRO A 183 -9.78 -12.91 -4.54
N GLN A 184 -9.10 -13.79 -5.27
CA GLN A 184 -9.39 -15.23 -5.32
C GLN A 184 -9.32 -15.92 -3.96
N TYR A 185 -8.44 -15.48 -3.06
CA TYR A 185 -8.25 -16.08 -1.74
C TYR A 185 -9.24 -15.52 -0.72
N ILE A 186 -9.25 -14.20 -0.51
CA ILE A 186 -10.13 -13.58 0.49
C ILE A 186 -11.64 -13.74 0.16
N MET A 187 -12.00 -13.86 -1.11
CA MET A 187 -13.40 -14.08 -1.53
C MET A 187 -13.87 -15.53 -1.39
N ASP A 188 -13.07 -16.41 -0.80
CA ASP A 188 -13.60 -17.66 -0.24
C ASP A 188 -14.51 -17.41 0.97
N HIS A 189 -14.52 -16.19 1.53
CA HIS A 189 -15.35 -15.78 2.66
C HIS A 189 -16.47 -14.82 2.26
N ASP A 190 -17.51 -14.72 3.11
CA ASP A 190 -18.71 -13.95 2.84
C ASP A 190 -18.57 -12.47 3.23
N ILE A 191 -17.73 -11.76 2.48
CA ILE A 191 -17.53 -10.30 2.57
C ILE A 191 -17.78 -9.64 1.20
N VAL A 192 -17.73 -8.31 1.16
CA VAL A 192 -17.52 -7.52 -0.07
C VAL A 192 -16.13 -6.89 0.00
N LEU A 193 -15.33 -7.07 -1.04
CA LEU A 193 -13.99 -6.48 -1.15
C LEU A 193 -14.02 -5.30 -2.13
N VAL A 194 -13.49 -4.16 -1.69
CA VAL A 194 -13.25 -2.96 -2.49
C VAL A 194 -11.75 -2.69 -2.49
N ILE A 195 -11.14 -2.57 -3.66
CA ILE A 195 -9.73 -2.21 -3.81
C ILE A 195 -9.65 -0.94 -4.65
N THR A 196 -8.90 0.07 -4.21
CA THR A 196 -8.94 1.41 -4.82
C THR A 196 -7.57 1.92 -5.19
N ASN A 197 -7.50 2.71 -6.27
CA ASN A 197 -6.38 3.58 -6.57
C ASN A 197 -6.53 4.92 -5.85
N TYR A 198 -5.41 5.57 -5.56
CA TYR A 198 -5.33 6.97 -5.13
C TYR A 198 -4.12 7.64 -5.79
N ARG A 199 -4.14 8.96 -5.97
CA ARG A 199 -3.01 9.67 -6.61
C ARG A 199 -1.71 9.51 -5.81
N LEU A 200 -0.59 9.46 -6.53
CA LEU A 200 0.72 9.10 -6.02
C LEU A 200 1.76 10.21 -6.26
N GLY A 201 2.88 10.16 -5.53
CA GLY A 201 4.03 11.05 -5.66
C GLY A 201 3.63 12.52 -5.58
N ALA A 202 4.26 13.36 -6.41
CA ALA A 202 3.92 14.78 -6.48
C ALA A 202 2.44 15.01 -6.85
N LEU A 203 1.87 14.20 -7.75
CA LEU A 203 0.47 14.35 -8.18
C LEU A 203 -0.52 14.10 -7.05
N GLY A 204 -0.15 13.27 -6.06
CA GLY A 204 -0.98 12.96 -4.89
C GLY A 204 -0.66 13.79 -3.65
N PHE A 205 0.59 14.25 -3.49
CA PHE A 205 1.07 14.72 -2.17
C PHE A 205 1.95 15.97 -2.21
N LEU A 206 2.15 16.61 -3.38
CA LEU A 206 2.91 17.87 -3.46
C LEU A 206 2.22 18.96 -2.62
N SER A 207 2.99 19.64 -1.77
CA SER A 207 2.51 20.75 -0.96
C SER A 207 3.54 21.87 -0.90
N THR A 208 3.07 23.12 -0.92
CA THR A 208 3.86 24.33 -0.64
C THR A 208 3.56 24.91 0.75
N GLY A 209 2.66 24.27 1.51
CA GLY A 209 2.32 24.68 2.87
C GLY A 209 1.35 25.86 2.96
N ASP A 210 0.75 26.23 1.83
CA ASP A 210 -0.21 27.32 1.67
C ASP A 210 -1.46 26.86 0.89
N ASP A 211 -2.39 27.78 0.64
CA ASP A 211 -3.64 27.51 -0.08
C ASP A 211 -3.43 27.21 -1.58
N VAL A 212 -2.23 27.41 -2.15
CA VAL A 212 -1.97 27.23 -3.59
C VAL A 212 -1.79 25.75 -3.93
N LEU A 213 -0.93 25.06 -3.16
CA LEU A 213 -0.72 23.61 -3.19
C LEU A 213 -0.79 23.09 -1.74
N PRO A 214 -1.98 22.77 -1.24
CA PRO A 214 -2.13 22.33 0.15
C PRO A 214 -1.64 20.91 0.41
N GLY A 215 -1.62 20.05 -0.61
CA GLY A 215 -1.25 18.64 -0.51
C GLY A 215 -2.42 17.70 -0.19
N ASN A 216 -2.08 16.47 0.21
CA ASN A 216 -3.00 15.41 0.60
C ASN A 216 -4.10 15.05 -0.43
N TYR A 217 -3.87 15.30 -1.73
CA TYR A 217 -4.81 14.94 -2.78
C TYR A 217 -5.10 13.43 -2.81
N GLY A 218 -4.05 12.60 -2.66
CA GLY A 218 -4.17 11.15 -2.57
C GLY A 218 -4.98 10.69 -1.34
N MET A 219 -4.85 11.36 -0.19
CA MET A 219 -5.68 11.06 0.98
C MET A 219 -7.15 11.45 0.76
N LYS A 220 -7.38 12.59 0.10
CA LYS A 220 -8.74 13.02 -0.27
C LYS A 220 -9.37 12.08 -1.31
N ASP A 221 -8.57 11.48 -2.19
CA ASP A 221 -9.05 10.40 -3.09
C ASP A 221 -9.53 9.18 -2.29
N GLN A 222 -8.80 8.78 -1.25
CA GLN A 222 -9.21 7.68 -0.38
C GLN A 222 -10.51 8.02 0.37
N VAL A 223 -10.68 9.26 0.85
CA VAL A 223 -11.97 9.74 1.41
C VAL A 223 -13.09 9.65 0.37
N ALA A 224 -12.85 10.07 -0.88
CA ALA A 224 -13.84 9.96 -1.94
C ALA A 224 -14.23 8.50 -2.23
N THR A 225 -13.29 7.56 -2.12
CA THR A 225 -13.61 6.12 -2.17
C THR A 225 -14.54 5.71 -1.03
N LEU A 226 -14.28 6.13 0.22
CA LEU A 226 -15.13 5.79 1.36
C LEU A 226 -16.55 6.38 1.21
N LEU A 227 -16.66 7.61 0.72
CA LEU A 227 -17.94 8.24 0.39
C LEU A 227 -18.67 7.48 -0.73
N TRP A 228 -17.95 7.03 -1.77
CA TRP A 228 -18.51 6.20 -2.82
C TRP A 228 -19.02 4.86 -2.27
N VAL A 229 -18.28 4.22 -1.37
CA VAL A 229 -18.68 2.97 -0.71
C VAL A 229 -19.96 3.20 0.10
N LYS A 230 -20.01 4.24 0.92
CA LYS A 230 -21.20 4.60 1.72
C LYS A 230 -22.45 4.76 0.84
N GLN A 231 -22.31 5.37 -0.33
CA GLN A 231 -23.42 5.62 -1.24
C GLN A 231 -23.85 4.39 -2.06
N ASN A 232 -22.91 3.51 -2.44
CA ASN A 232 -23.14 2.56 -3.52
C ASN A 232 -22.99 1.09 -3.12
N ILE A 233 -22.30 0.75 -2.02
CA ILE A 233 -21.90 -0.64 -1.76
C ILE A 233 -23.08 -1.58 -1.52
N ALA A 234 -24.22 -1.04 -1.07
CA ALA A 234 -25.48 -1.76 -0.94
C ALA A 234 -25.94 -2.39 -2.26
N ALA A 235 -25.68 -1.76 -3.40
CA ALA A 235 -26.02 -2.28 -4.72
C ALA A 235 -25.19 -3.54 -5.09
N PHE A 236 -24.04 -3.72 -4.44
CA PHE A 236 -23.15 -4.87 -4.59
C PHE A 236 -23.35 -5.91 -3.47
N GLY A 237 -24.36 -5.74 -2.62
CA GLY A 237 -24.66 -6.65 -1.52
C GLY A 237 -23.86 -6.40 -0.23
N GLY A 238 -23.16 -5.26 -0.14
CA GLY A 238 -22.41 -4.85 1.03
C GLY A 238 -23.21 -3.97 1.99
N ASN A 239 -22.79 -3.93 3.25
CA ASN A 239 -23.37 -3.10 4.29
C ASN A 239 -22.53 -1.82 4.49
N PRO A 240 -23.04 -0.62 4.15
CA PRO A 240 -22.31 0.63 4.36
C PRO A 240 -22.08 0.98 5.85
N GLU A 241 -22.82 0.34 6.76
CA GLU A 241 -22.68 0.49 8.22
C GLU A 241 -21.80 -0.60 8.85
N SER A 242 -21.07 -1.37 8.03
CA SER A 242 -20.10 -2.38 8.48
C SER A 242 -18.93 -2.39 7.51
N VAL A 243 -18.10 -1.35 7.64
CA VAL A 243 -16.95 -1.09 6.77
C VAL A 243 -15.65 -1.21 7.57
N THR A 244 -14.79 -2.11 7.16
CA THR A 244 -13.40 -2.22 7.62
C THR A 244 -12.49 -1.58 6.59
N ILE A 245 -11.71 -0.56 6.98
CA ILE A 245 -10.61 -0.08 6.15
C ILE A 245 -9.36 -0.91 6.43
N ALA A 246 -8.66 -1.28 5.37
CA ALA A 246 -7.47 -2.11 5.43
C ALA A 246 -6.37 -1.53 4.54
N GLY A 247 -5.12 -1.74 4.89
CA GLY A 247 -4.02 -1.36 4.01
C GLY A 247 -2.68 -1.90 4.46
N TYR A 248 -1.75 -1.96 3.50
CA TYR A 248 -0.39 -2.44 3.72
C TYR A 248 0.61 -1.31 3.52
N SER A 249 1.68 -1.22 4.32
CA SER A 249 2.74 -0.21 4.13
C SER A 249 2.18 1.22 4.12
N ALA A 250 2.36 1.99 3.05
CA ALA A 250 1.69 3.29 2.87
C ALA A 250 0.15 3.25 3.03
N GLY A 251 -0.49 2.13 2.63
CA GLY A 251 -1.91 1.90 2.90
C GLY A 251 -2.21 1.67 4.39
N SER A 252 -1.28 1.09 5.15
CA SER A 252 -1.39 0.96 6.61
C SER A 252 -1.28 2.31 7.31
N ILE A 253 -0.33 3.14 6.87
CA ILE A 253 -0.23 4.55 7.28
C ILE A 253 -1.54 5.27 6.94
N SER A 254 -2.12 5.01 5.77
CA SER A 254 -3.42 5.58 5.37
C SER A 254 -4.53 5.19 6.34
N VAL A 255 -4.62 3.92 6.77
CA VAL A 255 -5.61 3.46 7.77
C VAL A 255 -5.47 4.26 9.07
N MET A 256 -4.26 4.36 9.63
CA MET A 256 -4.04 5.11 10.87
C MET A 256 -4.33 6.61 10.72
N LEU A 257 -4.04 7.20 9.55
CA LEU A 257 -4.37 8.60 9.28
C LEU A 257 -5.88 8.84 9.10
N HIS A 258 -6.61 7.90 8.50
CA HIS A 258 -8.07 7.93 8.45
C HIS A 258 -8.68 7.86 9.86
N MET A 259 -8.03 7.19 10.82
CA MET A 259 -8.48 7.20 12.22
C MET A 259 -8.44 8.57 12.88
N VAL A 260 -7.53 9.46 12.47
CA VAL A 260 -7.42 10.81 13.06
C VAL A 260 -8.01 11.92 12.19
N SER A 261 -8.48 11.58 10.98
CA SER A 261 -8.96 12.55 10.01
C SER A 261 -10.44 12.90 10.24
N PRO A 262 -10.80 14.19 10.39
CA PRO A 262 -12.21 14.58 10.51
C PRO A 262 -13.01 14.25 9.23
N MET A 263 -12.38 14.25 8.06
CA MET A 263 -13.02 13.90 6.79
C MET A 263 -13.48 12.44 6.71
N SER A 264 -13.00 11.59 7.62
CA SER A 264 -13.24 10.14 7.60
C SER A 264 -14.21 9.70 8.71
N GLU A 265 -14.69 10.64 9.53
CA GLU A 265 -15.57 10.37 10.65
C GLU A 265 -16.87 9.69 10.20
N GLY A 266 -17.20 8.56 10.82
CA GLY A 266 -18.40 7.78 10.50
C GLY A 266 -18.42 7.14 9.12
N LEU A 267 -17.26 6.96 8.46
CA LEU A 267 -17.14 6.26 7.17
C LEU A 267 -16.61 4.82 7.29
N PHE A 268 -16.09 4.44 8.46
CA PHE A 268 -15.60 3.10 8.74
C PHE A 268 -15.80 2.74 10.21
N HIS A 269 -15.70 1.45 10.51
CA HIS A 269 -16.11 0.85 11.78
C HIS A 269 -15.00 -0.01 12.40
N GLN A 270 -13.97 -0.36 11.60
CA GLN A 270 -12.84 -1.21 11.98
C GLN A 270 -11.62 -0.88 11.10
N GLY A 271 -10.42 -1.20 11.58
CA GLY A 271 -9.16 -1.01 10.87
C GLY A 271 -8.29 -2.27 10.78
N ILE A 272 -7.57 -2.43 9.67
CA ILE A 272 -6.48 -3.41 9.52
C ILE A 272 -5.26 -2.69 8.94
N ALA A 273 -4.28 -2.40 9.79
CA ALA A 273 -3.06 -1.66 9.45
C ALA A 273 -1.88 -2.63 9.39
N MET A 274 -1.38 -2.99 8.21
CA MET A 274 -0.34 -4.01 8.06
C MET A 274 1.02 -3.39 7.67
N SER A 275 2.04 -3.59 8.50
CA SER A 275 3.43 -3.21 8.20
C SER A 275 3.60 -1.73 7.86
N GLY A 276 3.10 -0.81 8.68
CA GLY A 276 3.27 0.63 8.44
C GLY A 276 2.49 1.49 9.42
N SER A 277 3.16 2.50 9.97
CA SER A 277 2.61 3.31 11.05
C SER A 277 2.69 4.81 10.77
N SER A 278 1.71 5.54 11.28
CA SER A 278 1.70 7.02 11.27
C SER A 278 2.49 7.65 12.43
N PHE A 279 3.14 6.85 13.29
CA PHE A 279 3.88 7.27 14.49
C PHE A 279 5.38 6.99 14.42
N PRO A 280 6.16 7.71 15.22
CA PRO A 280 6.86 8.87 14.73
C PRO A 280 7.86 8.48 13.64
N LYS A 281 7.49 8.71 12.38
CA LYS A 281 8.42 9.44 11.52
C LYS A 281 8.19 10.90 11.90
N GLN A 282 9.24 11.63 12.22
CA GLN A 282 9.11 13.04 12.57
C GLN A 282 8.53 13.81 11.39
N ILE A 283 7.19 13.85 11.30
CA ILE A 283 6.43 14.91 10.67
C ILE A 283 6.53 16.11 11.63
N SER A 284 7.76 16.49 11.97
CA SER A 284 8.07 17.68 12.76
C SER A 284 7.97 18.83 11.79
N GLU A 285 6.81 19.49 11.74
CA GLU A 285 6.60 20.80 11.12
C GLU A 285 7.41 21.04 9.83
N PHE A 286 7.52 20.03 8.96
CA PHE A 286 8.44 20.13 7.85
C PHE A 286 7.81 21.10 6.88
N ASN A 287 8.45 22.25 6.69
CA ASN A 287 8.04 23.16 5.63
C ASN A 287 8.07 22.33 4.33
N PRO A 288 6.92 22.12 3.65
CA PRO A 288 6.90 21.25 2.47
C PRO A 288 7.45 21.97 1.22
N PHE A 289 7.64 23.29 1.30
CA PHE A 289 8.13 24.12 0.19
C PHE A 289 9.50 23.70 -0.38
N PRO A 290 10.54 23.34 0.40
CA PRO A 290 11.83 22.91 -0.15
C PRO A 290 11.72 21.63 -0.99
N LEU A 291 10.89 20.67 -0.59
CA LEU A 291 10.64 19.46 -1.38
C LEU A 291 9.92 19.82 -2.69
N ALA A 292 8.88 20.67 -2.61
CA ALA A 292 8.18 21.14 -3.80
C ALA A 292 9.09 21.92 -4.77
N SER A 293 10.01 22.72 -4.23
CA SER A 293 11.01 23.46 -5.01
C SER A 293 12.01 22.52 -5.69
N ARG A 294 12.51 21.48 -4.99
CA ARG A 294 13.37 20.45 -5.59
C ARG A 294 12.63 19.71 -6.71
N GLN A 295 11.38 19.35 -6.48
CA GLN A 295 10.53 18.72 -7.49
C GLN A 295 10.34 19.61 -8.74
N ALA A 296 10.09 20.91 -8.54
CA ALA A 296 9.96 21.86 -9.64
C ALA A 296 11.29 22.01 -10.40
N ALA A 297 12.42 22.10 -9.69
CA ALA A 297 13.75 22.21 -10.30
C ALA A 297 14.08 21.01 -11.21
N LEU A 298 13.76 19.79 -10.78
CA LEU A 298 13.97 18.57 -11.60
C LEU A 298 13.23 18.59 -12.94
N LEU A 299 12.15 19.38 -13.02
CA LEU A 299 11.32 19.52 -14.20
C LEU A 299 11.58 20.83 -14.95
N ASN A 300 12.63 21.58 -14.58
CA ASN A 300 12.95 22.90 -15.12
C ASN A 300 11.80 23.91 -14.96
N CYS A 301 11.07 23.82 -13.84
CA CYS A 301 10.07 24.80 -13.44
C CYS A 301 10.66 25.88 -12.51
N PRO A 302 10.06 27.08 -12.45
CA PRO A 302 10.43 28.08 -11.46
C PRO A 302 10.26 27.57 -10.03
N THR A 303 11.07 28.09 -9.11
CA THR A 303 11.15 27.66 -7.70
C THR A 303 10.96 28.82 -6.71
N ASP A 304 10.58 29.99 -7.20
CA ASP A 304 10.51 31.25 -6.46
C ASP A 304 9.20 31.41 -5.67
N THR A 305 8.06 30.98 -6.23
CA THR A 305 6.75 31.08 -5.57
C THR A 305 5.89 29.84 -5.80
N SER A 306 4.98 29.56 -4.86
CA SER A 306 4.03 28.44 -4.95
C SER A 306 3.17 28.50 -6.22
N GLN A 307 2.77 29.70 -6.64
CA GLN A 307 1.95 29.90 -7.83
C GLN A 307 2.74 29.59 -9.11
N HIS A 308 3.99 30.06 -9.22
CA HIS A 308 4.83 29.74 -10.38
C HIS A 308 5.17 28.25 -10.47
N ILE A 309 5.42 27.59 -9.33
CA ILE A 309 5.59 26.13 -9.26
C ILE A 309 4.35 25.44 -9.82
N LYS A 310 3.16 25.78 -9.29
CA LYS A 310 1.89 25.18 -9.71
C LYS A 310 1.62 25.39 -11.20
N ASP A 311 1.72 26.63 -11.70
CA ASP A 311 1.40 26.97 -13.09
C ASP A 311 2.33 26.29 -14.10
N CYS A 312 3.59 26.06 -13.72
CA CYS A 312 4.51 25.30 -14.55
C CYS A 312 4.16 23.80 -14.52
N LEU A 313 3.97 23.21 -13.34
CA LEU A 313 3.67 21.78 -13.19
C LEU A 313 2.31 21.39 -13.81
N LEU A 314 1.33 22.30 -13.87
CA LEU A 314 0.08 22.08 -14.60
C LEU A 314 0.28 21.86 -16.11
N LYS A 315 1.39 22.36 -16.67
CA LYS A 315 1.72 22.23 -18.11
C LYS A 315 2.59 21.01 -18.43
N LYS A 316 3.10 20.32 -17.39
CA LYS A 316 3.96 19.15 -17.55
C LYS A 316 3.15 17.88 -17.84
N ASP A 317 3.78 16.90 -18.47
CA ASP A 317 3.17 15.58 -18.57
C ASP A 317 3.12 14.89 -17.19
N ALA A 318 2.05 14.18 -16.90
CA ALA A 318 1.87 13.56 -15.59
C ALA A 318 2.89 12.44 -15.33
N GLN A 319 3.28 11.70 -16.37
CA GLN A 319 4.30 10.66 -16.28
C GLN A 319 5.69 11.27 -16.18
N GLU A 320 5.98 12.40 -16.84
CA GLU A 320 7.22 13.18 -16.64
C GLU A 320 7.38 13.59 -15.16
N ILE A 321 6.31 14.11 -14.54
CA ILE A 321 6.31 14.44 -13.11
C ILE A 321 6.62 13.20 -12.28
N ALA A 322 5.90 12.10 -12.51
CA ALA A 322 6.08 10.88 -11.72
C ALA A 322 7.48 10.27 -11.87
N SER A 323 8.03 10.22 -13.08
CA SER A 323 9.35 9.65 -13.36
C SER A 323 10.52 10.47 -12.83
N SER A 324 10.31 11.74 -12.48
CA SER A 324 11.35 12.58 -11.86
C SER A 324 11.60 12.25 -10.37
N LEU A 325 10.77 11.42 -9.73
CA LEU A 325 10.86 11.11 -8.29
C LEU A 325 12.25 10.65 -7.86
N PHE A 326 12.91 9.78 -8.64
CA PHE A 326 14.21 9.25 -8.26
C PHE A 326 15.32 10.32 -8.26
N GLY A 327 15.10 11.49 -8.88
CA GLY A 327 15.98 12.64 -8.73
C GLY A 327 15.93 13.30 -7.34
N LEU A 328 15.00 12.87 -6.47
CA LEU A 328 14.88 13.32 -5.09
C LEU A 328 15.64 12.43 -4.09
N THR A 329 16.25 11.32 -4.54
CA THR A 329 17.13 10.53 -3.67
C THR A 329 18.38 11.33 -3.31
N GLU A 330 18.89 11.10 -2.10
CA GLU A 330 19.97 11.90 -1.50
C GLU A 330 21.21 11.06 -1.23
N TRP A 331 21.02 9.80 -0.83
CA TRP A 331 22.09 8.84 -0.65
C TRP A 331 21.62 7.46 -1.09
N ALA A 332 22.37 6.81 -1.98
CA ALA A 332 21.96 5.55 -2.59
C ALA A 332 20.50 5.61 -3.10
N ASN A 333 19.62 4.78 -2.52
CA ASN A 333 18.19 4.74 -2.82
C ASN A 333 17.33 5.29 -1.65
N GLU A 334 17.90 6.20 -0.86
CA GLU A 334 17.28 6.81 0.31
C GLU A 334 17.00 8.32 0.13
N PRO A 335 15.99 8.88 0.81
CA PRO A 335 15.04 8.18 1.67
C PRO A 335 14.09 7.29 0.87
N ILE A 336 13.62 6.18 1.48
CA ILE A 336 12.69 5.23 0.84
C ILE A 336 11.43 5.88 0.26
N SER A 337 10.95 6.98 0.84
CA SER A 337 9.91 7.80 0.25
C SER A 337 10.17 9.26 0.54
N SER A 338 10.02 10.09 -0.50
CA SER A 338 10.11 11.55 -0.41
C SER A 338 8.76 12.20 -0.14
N TYR A 339 7.65 11.54 -0.52
CA TYR A 339 6.30 12.07 -0.37
C TYR A 339 5.56 11.34 0.74
N PHE A 340 5.05 12.13 1.69
CA PHE A 340 4.18 11.67 2.76
C PHE A 340 3.00 12.65 2.92
N PRO A 341 1.89 12.21 3.53
CA PRO A 341 0.83 13.13 3.95
C PRO A 341 1.37 14.26 4.83
N VAL A 342 0.87 15.47 4.61
CA VAL A 342 1.32 16.70 5.27
C VAL A 342 0.23 17.28 6.17
N ILE A 343 0.61 18.07 7.17
CA ILE A 343 -0.35 18.85 7.96
C ILE A 343 -0.84 20.02 7.11
N GLU A 344 -2.15 20.08 6.87
CA GLU A 344 -2.74 21.15 6.05
C GLU A 344 -2.95 22.41 6.91
N ARG A 345 -2.34 23.52 6.47
CA ARG A 345 -2.50 24.84 7.10
C ARG A 345 -3.50 25.74 6.35
N VAL A 346 -4.27 25.15 5.44
CA VAL A 346 -5.22 25.88 4.60
C VAL A 346 -6.26 26.62 5.42
N THR A 347 -6.66 27.78 4.91
CA THR A 347 -7.72 28.60 5.49
C THR A 347 -9.09 28.29 4.91
N ARG A 348 -9.13 27.54 3.79
CA ARG A 348 -10.36 27.24 3.05
C ARG A 348 -10.45 25.75 2.71
N GLY A 349 -11.66 25.21 2.85
CA GLY A 349 -11.96 23.81 2.56
C GLY A 349 -11.65 22.86 3.71
N GLU A 350 -12.06 21.61 3.54
CA GLU A 350 -11.80 20.56 4.53
C GLU A 350 -10.35 20.07 4.45
N ARG A 351 -9.81 19.82 5.64
CA ARG A 351 -8.46 19.32 5.86
C ARG A 351 -8.53 17.85 6.19
N PHE A 352 -7.75 17.05 5.48
CA PHE A 352 -7.61 15.65 5.80
C PHE A 352 -6.81 15.48 7.10
N LEU A 353 -5.69 16.20 7.24
CA LEU A 353 -4.84 16.15 8.42
C LEU A 353 -4.64 17.54 9.03
N GLU A 354 -5.22 17.76 10.21
CA GLU A 354 -5.22 19.08 10.86
C GLU A 354 -4.02 19.34 11.77
N ALA A 355 -3.38 18.27 12.26
CA ALA A 355 -2.24 18.31 13.17
C ALA A 355 -1.41 17.03 13.03
N ASN A 356 -0.31 16.92 13.77
CA ASN A 356 0.49 15.70 13.79
C ASN A 356 -0.37 14.51 14.27
N SER A 357 -0.26 13.36 13.60
CA SER A 357 -0.98 12.12 13.95
C SER A 357 -0.77 11.75 15.42
N THR A 358 0.47 11.83 15.91
CA THR A 358 0.82 11.49 17.28
C THR A 358 0.05 12.35 18.28
N ASP A 359 -0.03 13.66 18.04
CA ASP A 359 -0.76 14.59 18.90
C ASP A 359 -2.26 14.36 18.87
N LEU A 360 -2.83 14.02 17.70
CA LEU A 360 -4.24 13.69 17.56
C LEU A 360 -4.60 12.43 18.36
N PHE A 361 -3.78 11.39 18.29
CA PHE A 361 -3.98 10.20 19.12
C PHE A 361 -3.81 10.51 20.61
N LEU A 362 -2.72 11.19 21.02
CA LEU A 362 -2.45 11.54 22.42
C LEU A 362 -3.57 12.40 23.04
N SER A 363 -4.22 13.25 22.24
CA SER A 363 -5.35 14.08 22.68
C SER A 363 -6.71 13.36 22.62
N GLY A 364 -6.74 12.08 22.24
CA GLY A 364 -7.96 11.28 22.12
C GLY A 364 -8.81 11.61 20.88
N LYS A 365 -8.30 12.41 19.95
CA LYS A 365 -8.98 12.80 18.70
C LYS A 365 -8.75 11.78 17.60
N PHE A 366 -9.26 10.58 17.81
CA PHE A 366 -9.20 9.49 16.84
C PHE A 366 -10.39 8.54 16.97
N ALA A 367 -10.70 7.85 15.88
CA ALA A 367 -11.76 6.86 15.79
C ALA A 367 -11.50 5.67 16.73
N GLN A 368 -12.44 5.42 17.65
CA GLN A 368 -12.39 4.36 18.64
C GLN A 368 -12.92 3.04 18.08
N VAL A 369 -12.20 2.47 17.11
CA VAL A 369 -12.61 1.26 16.39
C VAL A 369 -11.66 0.08 16.64
N PRO A 370 -12.13 -1.18 16.55
CA PRO A 370 -11.25 -2.35 16.60
C PRO A 370 -10.16 -2.27 15.54
N LEU A 371 -8.94 -2.71 15.88
CA LEU A 371 -7.77 -2.63 14.99
C LEU A 371 -7.00 -3.95 14.97
N ILE A 372 -6.70 -4.48 13.79
CA ILE A 372 -5.57 -5.41 13.61
C ILE A 372 -4.37 -4.58 13.18
N THR A 373 -3.21 -4.82 13.79
CA THR A 373 -1.94 -4.33 13.26
C THR A 373 -0.79 -5.32 13.42
N GLY A 374 0.29 -5.16 12.68
CA GLY A 374 1.45 -6.04 12.76
C GLY A 374 2.51 -5.78 11.71
N MET A 375 3.48 -6.70 11.64
CA MET A 375 4.64 -6.60 10.75
C MET A 375 5.11 -7.97 10.30
N THR A 376 5.89 -8.02 9.23
CA THR A 376 6.62 -9.24 8.85
C THR A 376 7.88 -9.39 9.70
N LYS A 377 8.45 -10.60 9.72
CA LYS A 377 9.61 -10.89 10.56
C LYS A 377 10.85 -10.13 10.10
N ASP A 378 11.09 -9.97 8.81
CA ASP A 378 12.33 -9.45 8.21
C ASP A 378 12.10 -8.15 7.39
N GLU A 379 11.17 -7.30 7.85
CA GLU A 379 10.81 -5.99 7.26
C GLU A 379 12.01 -5.21 6.72
N PHE A 380 12.07 -4.86 5.43
CA PHE A 380 13.15 -4.05 4.83
C PHE A 380 14.61 -4.46 5.10
N SER A 381 14.87 -5.57 5.79
CA SER A 381 16.23 -6.03 6.13
C SER A 381 17.10 -6.26 4.90
N TYR A 382 16.49 -6.61 3.76
CA TYR A 382 17.15 -6.76 2.47
C TYR A 382 17.78 -5.46 1.95
N LYS A 383 17.43 -4.28 2.46
CA LYS A 383 18.06 -3.00 2.08
C LYS A 383 19.53 -2.92 2.49
N ALA A 384 19.97 -3.75 3.45
CA ALA A 384 21.37 -3.88 3.79
C ALA A 384 22.21 -4.51 2.66
N LEU A 385 21.62 -5.35 1.80
CA LEU A 385 22.34 -6.01 0.71
C LEU A 385 23.00 -5.03 -0.26
N PRO A 386 22.27 -4.12 -0.94
CA PRO A 386 22.88 -3.26 -1.92
C PRO A 386 23.86 -2.25 -1.29
N VAL A 387 23.68 -1.88 -0.02
CA VAL A 387 24.65 -1.06 0.74
C VAL A 387 25.96 -1.80 0.92
N ILE A 388 25.93 -3.05 1.41
CA ILE A 388 27.14 -3.84 1.68
C ILE A 388 27.83 -4.29 0.39
N LEU A 389 27.06 -4.63 -0.64
CA LEU A 389 27.61 -5.12 -1.91
C LEU A 389 28.21 -4.00 -2.79
N ASN A 390 27.88 -2.74 -2.51
CA ASN A 390 28.46 -1.59 -3.21
C ASN A 390 29.54 -0.96 -2.32
N SER A 391 30.81 -1.06 -2.73
CA SER A 391 31.94 -0.57 -1.93
C SER A 391 31.85 0.93 -1.61
N SER A 392 31.33 1.75 -2.53
CA SER A 392 31.16 3.19 -2.30
C SER A 392 30.08 3.47 -1.25
N TRP A 393 28.96 2.75 -1.28
CA TRP A 393 27.89 2.94 -0.29
C TRP A 393 28.28 2.39 1.08
N ALA A 394 29.02 1.27 1.11
CA ALA A 394 29.58 0.73 2.34
C ALA A 394 30.59 1.71 2.96
N GLU A 395 31.51 2.27 2.16
CA GLU A 395 32.49 3.27 2.62
C GLU A 395 31.82 4.54 3.13
N ASP A 396 30.82 5.06 2.42
CA ASP A 396 30.05 6.23 2.86
C ASP A 396 29.29 5.96 4.16
N MET A 397 28.63 4.81 4.27
CA MET A 397 27.92 4.43 5.50
C MET A 397 28.89 4.26 6.67
N GLU A 398 30.11 3.76 6.43
CA GLU A 398 31.12 3.58 7.46
C GLU A 398 31.72 4.91 7.92
N ASN A 399 32.13 5.75 6.98
CA ASN A 399 32.90 6.97 7.24
C ASN A 399 32.03 8.21 7.50
N ASN A 400 30.81 8.25 6.93
CA ASN A 400 29.89 9.39 7.00
C ASN A 400 28.55 9.02 7.67
N PHE A 401 28.58 8.09 8.64
CA PHE A 401 27.36 7.56 9.27
C PHE A 401 26.44 8.66 9.84
N ASP A 402 26.99 9.70 10.48
CA ASP A 402 26.21 10.80 11.08
C ASP A 402 25.45 11.64 10.03
N TYR A 403 25.86 11.59 8.76
CA TYR A 403 25.17 12.22 7.63
C TYR A 403 24.19 11.26 6.96
N VAL A 404 24.61 10.00 6.74
CA VAL A 404 23.83 9.00 5.99
C VAL A 404 22.68 8.43 6.81
N ALA A 405 22.89 8.15 8.10
CA ALA A 405 21.92 7.46 8.94
C ALA A 405 20.59 8.22 9.09
N PRO A 406 20.56 9.56 9.30
CA PRO A 406 19.31 10.31 9.27
C PRO A 406 18.52 10.19 7.96
N ILE A 407 19.22 10.10 6.81
CA ILE A 407 18.60 9.94 5.48
C ILE A 407 18.01 8.54 5.34
N ALA A 408 18.79 7.50 5.68
CA ALA A 408 18.42 6.10 5.51
C ALA A 408 17.34 5.64 6.51
N PHE A 409 17.34 6.19 7.72
CA PHE A 409 16.49 5.76 8.82
C PHE A 409 15.37 6.77 9.15
N GLY A 410 15.36 7.93 8.51
CA GLY A 410 14.22 8.84 8.48
C GLY A 410 13.97 9.60 9.78
N TYR A 411 15.01 10.20 10.35
CA TYR A 411 14.93 11.12 11.49
C TYR A 411 15.56 12.49 11.17
N GLU A 412 15.49 13.44 12.10
CA GLU A 412 15.97 14.80 11.90
C GLU A 412 17.45 14.84 11.53
N ARG A 413 17.86 15.90 10.82
CA ARG A 413 19.21 16.04 10.26
C ARG A 413 19.88 17.29 10.80
N ASP A 414 21.21 17.31 10.74
CA ASP A 414 22.04 18.50 11.00
C ASP A 414 21.85 19.11 12.39
N THR A 415 21.47 18.29 13.38
CA THR A 415 21.37 18.69 14.79
C THR A 415 22.35 17.91 15.65
N GLU A 416 22.63 18.43 16.85
CA GLU A 416 23.41 17.67 17.82
C GLU A 416 22.69 16.38 18.26
N ARG A 417 21.35 16.45 18.38
CA ARG A 417 20.53 15.29 18.70
C ARG A 417 20.66 14.18 17.64
N SER A 418 20.60 14.52 16.36
CA SER A 418 20.74 13.53 15.28
C SER A 418 22.11 12.87 15.24
N ARG A 419 23.19 13.60 15.59
CA ARG A 419 24.54 13.02 15.72
C ARG A 419 24.61 12.01 16.87
N VAL A 420 24.08 12.36 18.04
CA VAL A 420 24.03 11.46 19.20
C VAL A 420 23.22 10.20 18.87
N ILE A 421 22.07 10.35 18.22
CA ILE A 421 21.25 9.22 17.75
C ILE A 421 22.05 8.34 16.78
N SER A 422 22.71 8.93 15.79
CA SER A 422 23.53 8.21 14.80
C SER A 422 24.63 7.39 15.49
N GLN A 423 25.39 8.00 16.40
CA GLN A 423 26.47 7.33 17.11
C GLN A 423 25.96 6.18 17.98
N GLU A 424 24.85 6.37 18.69
CA GLU A 424 24.24 5.29 19.49
C GLU A 424 23.72 4.14 18.62
N LEU A 425 23.10 4.43 17.46
CA LEU A 425 22.64 3.39 16.53
C LEU A 425 23.83 2.61 15.95
N LYS A 426 24.90 3.30 15.55
CA LYS A 426 26.14 2.67 15.05
C LYS A 426 26.74 1.75 16.10
N ARG A 427 26.87 2.23 17.34
CA ARG A 427 27.43 1.46 18.46
C ARG A 427 26.59 0.23 18.80
N VAL A 428 25.27 0.38 18.90
CA VAL A 428 24.37 -0.70 19.32
C VAL A 428 24.21 -1.77 18.25
N PHE A 429 23.98 -1.37 16.99
CA PHE A 429 23.71 -2.32 15.91
C PHE A 429 24.98 -2.79 15.23
N LEU A 430 25.88 -1.87 14.87
CA LEU A 430 27.06 -2.16 14.04
C LEU A 430 28.33 -2.40 14.88
N LYS A 431 28.27 -2.22 16.21
CA LYS A 431 29.35 -2.52 17.17
C LYS A 431 30.66 -1.79 16.85
N ASP A 432 30.56 -0.65 16.19
CA ASP A 432 31.69 0.15 15.69
C ASP A 432 32.69 -0.68 14.86
N GLN A 433 32.21 -1.74 14.19
CA GLN A 433 33.02 -2.59 13.32
C GLN A 433 32.87 -2.17 11.84
N PRO A 434 33.89 -2.44 11.00
CA PRO A 434 33.79 -2.21 9.56
C PRO A 434 32.59 -2.92 8.93
N LEU A 435 32.00 -2.31 7.91
CA LEU A 435 30.87 -2.90 7.21
C LEU A 435 31.35 -4.01 6.27
N THR A 436 31.04 -5.25 6.64
CA THR A 436 31.36 -6.44 5.84
C THR A 436 30.11 -7.27 5.59
N ASN A 437 30.25 -8.38 4.85
CA ASN A 437 29.16 -9.35 4.70
C ASN A 437 28.63 -9.89 6.06
N ALA A 438 29.45 -9.88 7.12
CA ALA A 438 29.01 -10.27 8.46
C ALA A 438 28.03 -9.27 9.09
N SER A 439 28.06 -8.01 8.65
CA SER A 439 27.20 -6.92 9.14
C SER A 439 25.79 -6.94 8.52
N LEU A 440 25.52 -7.83 7.56
CA LEU A 440 24.25 -7.85 6.81
C LEU A 440 23.02 -7.99 7.70
N SER A 441 23.07 -8.88 8.71
CA SER A 441 21.96 -9.07 9.64
C SER A 441 21.77 -7.85 10.54
N ASP A 442 22.86 -7.31 11.09
CA ASP A 442 22.84 -6.20 12.03
C ASP A 442 22.36 -4.90 11.35
N LEU A 443 22.87 -4.60 10.16
CA LEU A 443 22.41 -3.48 9.34
C LEU A 443 20.97 -3.69 8.84
N GLY A 444 20.62 -4.94 8.49
CA GLY A 444 19.26 -5.30 8.11
C GLY A 444 18.26 -5.06 9.23
N ASP A 445 18.60 -5.43 10.47
CA ASP A 445 17.78 -5.15 11.65
C ASP A 445 17.64 -3.65 11.92
N LEU A 446 18.70 -2.87 11.72
CA LEU A 446 18.66 -1.41 11.83
C LEU A 446 17.68 -0.79 10.82
N PHE A 447 17.74 -1.18 9.54
CA PHE A 447 16.76 -0.77 8.52
C PHE A 447 15.33 -1.19 8.90
N SER A 448 15.18 -2.44 9.34
CA SER A 448 13.87 -3.00 9.69
C SER A 448 13.22 -2.22 10.82
N ASP A 449 14.00 -1.95 11.86
CA ASP A 449 13.53 -1.26 13.04
C ASP A 449 13.19 0.19 12.75
N ALA A 450 14.07 0.91 12.06
CA ALA A 450 13.85 2.30 11.71
C ALA A 450 12.60 2.52 10.84
N ILE A 451 12.43 1.66 9.82
CA ILE A 451 11.41 1.91 8.79
C ILE A 451 10.03 1.42 9.24
N ILE A 452 9.93 0.24 9.87
CA ILE A 452 8.65 -0.39 10.21
C ILE A 452 8.56 -0.77 11.69
N ARG A 453 9.50 -1.56 12.22
CA ARG A 453 9.23 -2.28 13.48
C ARG A 453 9.06 -1.34 14.67
N PHE A 454 9.90 -0.31 14.80
CA PHE A 454 9.76 0.66 15.89
C PHE A 454 8.52 1.56 15.73
N PRO A 455 8.29 2.23 14.57
CA PRO A 455 7.06 2.97 14.29
C PRO A 455 5.76 2.19 14.59
N GLU A 456 5.73 0.92 14.23
CA GLU A 456 4.56 0.04 14.40
C GLU A 456 4.39 -0.40 15.87
N ASP A 457 5.47 -0.79 16.53
CA ASP A 457 5.45 -1.21 17.93
C ASP A 457 5.01 -0.06 18.85
N ILE A 458 5.54 1.14 18.64
CA ILE A 458 5.18 2.30 19.44
C ILE A 458 3.73 2.75 19.19
N ALA A 459 3.25 2.70 17.94
CA ALA A 459 1.85 2.96 17.61
C ALA A 459 0.93 1.94 18.28
N SER A 460 1.26 0.66 18.20
CA SER A 460 0.46 -0.42 18.79
C SER A 460 0.34 -0.27 20.31
N LYS A 461 1.46 0.02 21.00
CA LYS A 461 1.48 0.29 22.45
C LYS A 461 0.68 1.55 22.81
N LEU A 462 0.76 2.60 22.00
CA LEU A 462 0.08 3.85 22.28
C LEU A 462 -1.43 3.73 22.04
N ILE A 463 -1.84 3.19 20.89
CA ILE A 463 -3.25 2.98 20.55
C ILE A 463 -3.89 2.01 21.54
N SER A 464 -3.23 0.90 21.92
CA SER A 464 -3.79 -0.03 22.92
C SER A 464 -3.97 0.57 24.30
N ARG A 465 -3.24 1.65 24.64
CA ARG A 465 -3.41 2.40 25.88
C ARG A 465 -4.55 3.40 25.81
N LEU A 466 -4.72 4.04 24.65
CA LEU A 466 -5.65 5.16 24.47
C LEU A 466 -7.01 4.75 23.94
N SER A 467 -7.08 3.66 23.19
CA SER A 467 -8.30 3.18 22.56
C SER A 467 -9.18 2.44 23.55
N SER A 468 -10.49 2.69 23.49
CA SER A 468 -11.48 1.85 24.18
C SER A 468 -11.82 0.56 23.41
N ALA A 469 -11.39 0.45 22.15
CA ALA A 469 -11.64 -0.69 21.29
C ALA A 469 -10.45 -1.67 21.26
N PRO A 470 -10.67 -2.98 21.04
CA PRO A 470 -9.60 -3.98 21.05
C PRO A 470 -8.60 -3.78 19.91
N LEU A 471 -7.31 -3.93 20.23
CA LEU A 471 -6.21 -3.99 19.26
C LEU A 471 -5.62 -5.39 19.23
N TYR A 472 -5.47 -5.98 18.06
CA TYR A 472 -4.84 -7.29 17.85
C TYR A 472 -3.52 -7.13 17.11
N TYR A 473 -2.41 -7.47 17.78
CA TYR A 473 -1.06 -7.30 17.23
C TYR A 473 -0.53 -8.63 16.67
N TYR A 474 0.12 -8.63 15.50
CA TYR A 474 0.79 -9.82 14.95
C TYR A 474 2.22 -9.58 14.51
N ARG A 475 2.96 -10.69 14.44
CA ARG A 475 4.17 -10.83 13.64
C ARG A 475 4.01 -11.97 12.66
N PHE A 476 4.14 -11.70 11.37
CA PHE A 476 4.13 -12.72 10.35
C PHE A 476 5.54 -13.29 10.16
N SER A 477 5.73 -14.57 10.48
CA SER A 477 7.04 -15.23 10.48
C SER A 477 7.08 -16.54 9.68
N TYR A 478 5.99 -16.90 9.01
CA TYR A 478 5.96 -18.01 8.07
C TYR A 478 6.81 -17.71 6.84
N GLN A 479 7.75 -18.60 6.53
CA GLN A 479 8.53 -18.54 5.30
C GLN A 479 8.05 -19.65 4.36
N GLY A 480 7.28 -19.27 3.33
CA GLY A 480 6.86 -20.17 2.27
C GLY A 480 7.94 -20.38 1.21
N ARG A 481 7.56 -21.00 0.09
CA ARG A 481 8.47 -21.21 -1.05
C ARG A 481 8.78 -19.93 -1.82
N TYR A 482 7.93 -18.92 -1.69
CA TYR A 482 8.00 -17.66 -2.43
C TYR A 482 8.19 -16.49 -1.49
N SER A 483 8.85 -15.46 -2.01
CA SER A 483 9.00 -14.15 -1.36
C SER A 483 8.99 -13.07 -2.43
N THR A 484 8.72 -11.84 -2.03
CA THR A 484 8.87 -10.66 -2.88
C THR A 484 10.33 -10.27 -3.08
N VAL A 485 11.25 -10.77 -2.25
CA VAL A 485 12.70 -10.55 -2.39
C VAL A 485 13.47 -11.87 -2.27
N TYR A 486 14.35 -12.12 -3.24
CA TYR A 486 15.24 -13.28 -3.27
C TYR A 486 16.69 -12.84 -3.09
N ARG A 487 17.54 -13.74 -2.59
CA ARG A 487 18.97 -13.47 -2.50
C ARG A 487 19.56 -13.30 -3.91
N PRO A 488 20.47 -12.33 -4.12
CA PRO A 488 21.05 -12.05 -5.43
C PRO A 488 21.57 -13.32 -6.12
N GLN A 489 21.24 -13.46 -7.40
CA GLN A 489 21.65 -14.59 -8.25
C GLN A 489 21.21 -15.99 -7.76
N THR A 490 20.22 -16.08 -6.87
CA THR A 490 19.65 -17.35 -6.41
C THR A 490 18.12 -17.36 -6.55
N SER A 491 17.52 -18.54 -6.37
CA SER A 491 16.06 -18.70 -6.21
C SER A 491 15.68 -18.88 -4.73
N ILE A 492 16.53 -18.45 -3.80
CA ILE A 492 16.31 -18.63 -2.36
C ILE A 492 15.65 -17.34 -1.80
N PRO A 493 14.47 -17.43 -1.18
CA PRO A 493 13.87 -16.31 -0.46
C PRO A 493 14.86 -15.64 0.49
N TYR A 494 14.85 -14.31 0.56
CA TYR A 494 15.74 -13.58 1.47
C TYR A 494 15.45 -13.92 2.94
N GLY A 495 14.16 -13.89 3.27
CA GLY A 495 13.56 -14.12 4.58
C GLY A 495 12.05 -13.95 4.45
N VAL A 496 11.40 -13.49 5.52
CA VAL A 496 9.97 -13.13 5.54
C VAL A 496 9.86 -11.61 5.49
N VAL A 497 10.03 -11.05 4.30
CA VAL A 497 10.28 -9.61 4.09
C VAL A 497 8.99 -8.81 3.92
N HIS A 498 9.12 -7.49 3.78
CA HIS A 498 8.01 -6.58 3.46
C HIS A 498 7.23 -7.09 2.23
N HIS A 499 5.89 -7.08 2.29
CA HIS A 499 4.90 -7.64 1.37
C HIS A 499 4.64 -9.14 1.43
N ASP A 500 5.47 -9.94 2.10
CA ASP A 500 5.32 -11.39 2.01
C ASP A 500 4.02 -11.92 2.63
N ASP A 501 3.44 -11.24 3.61
CA ASP A 501 2.16 -11.65 4.19
C ASP A 501 0.95 -11.38 3.27
N GLN A 502 1.09 -10.50 2.27
CA GLN A 502 0.02 -10.15 1.33
C GLN A 502 -0.31 -11.29 0.37
N MET A 503 0.68 -12.12 0.02
CA MET A 503 0.51 -13.21 -0.95
C MET A 503 -0.42 -14.32 -0.46
N TYR A 504 -0.71 -14.35 0.85
CA TYR A 504 -1.63 -15.30 1.47
C TYR A 504 -3.02 -14.72 1.69
N LEU A 505 -3.21 -13.41 1.49
CA LEU A 505 -4.51 -12.74 1.49
C LEU A 505 -5.05 -12.51 0.08
N PHE A 506 -4.16 -12.20 -0.86
CA PHE A 506 -4.50 -11.87 -2.24
C PHE A 506 -3.72 -12.74 -3.21
N PHE A 507 -4.33 -13.06 -4.35
CA PHE A 507 -3.59 -13.68 -5.44
C PHE A 507 -2.80 -12.62 -6.21
N MET A 508 -1.50 -12.55 -5.95
CA MET A 508 -0.58 -11.61 -6.62
C MET A 508 0.01 -12.23 -7.89
N SER A 509 -0.83 -12.47 -8.90
CA SER A 509 -0.45 -13.16 -10.16
C SER A 509 0.76 -12.57 -10.91
N ALA A 510 1.08 -11.29 -10.67
CA ALA A 510 2.26 -10.65 -11.24
C ALA A 510 3.58 -11.04 -10.56
N ILE A 511 3.53 -11.62 -9.35
CA ILE A 511 4.69 -11.83 -8.47
C ILE A 511 4.85 -13.33 -8.13
N VAL A 512 3.76 -14.00 -7.76
CA VAL A 512 3.78 -15.39 -7.29
C VAL A 512 2.77 -16.25 -8.05
N PRO A 513 3.01 -17.57 -8.18
CA PRO A 513 2.03 -18.46 -8.78
C PRO A 513 0.79 -18.61 -7.89
N TYR A 514 -0.26 -19.17 -8.47
CA TYR A 514 -1.48 -19.46 -7.75
C TYR A 514 -1.30 -20.64 -6.80
N PHE A 515 -1.54 -20.44 -5.50
CA PHE A 515 -1.54 -21.53 -4.52
C PHE A 515 -2.80 -22.39 -4.63
N THR A 516 -2.63 -23.65 -5.03
CA THR A 516 -3.70 -24.65 -5.09
C THR A 516 -3.86 -25.34 -3.73
N PRO A 517 -4.99 -26.03 -3.46
CA PRO A 517 -5.21 -26.74 -2.19
C PRO A 517 -4.11 -27.77 -1.81
N GLU A 518 -3.33 -28.23 -2.78
CA GLU A 518 -2.24 -29.20 -2.59
C GLU A 518 -0.92 -28.54 -2.17
N ASP A 519 -0.80 -27.23 -2.30
CA ASP A 519 0.41 -26.49 -1.97
C ASP A 519 0.60 -26.36 -0.44
N PRO A 520 1.86 -26.37 0.06
CA PRO A 520 2.14 -26.22 1.50
C PRO A 520 1.68 -24.87 2.07
N GLU A 521 1.51 -23.84 1.23
CA GLU A 521 1.00 -22.53 1.59
C GLU A 521 -0.50 -22.54 1.93
N THR A 522 -1.27 -23.56 1.53
CA THR A 522 -2.73 -23.64 1.68
C THR A 522 -3.20 -23.36 3.11
N LYS A 523 -2.54 -23.99 4.10
CA LYS A 523 -2.90 -23.81 5.51
C LYS A 523 -2.77 -22.34 5.95
N ILE A 524 -1.78 -21.62 5.43
CA ILE A 524 -1.54 -20.21 5.76
C ILE A 524 -2.55 -19.31 5.03
N VAL A 525 -2.85 -19.59 3.76
CA VAL A 525 -3.93 -18.90 3.01
C VAL A 525 -5.26 -19.02 3.77
N GLU A 526 -5.63 -20.23 4.19
CA GLU A 526 -6.89 -20.47 4.90
C GLU A 526 -6.94 -19.78 6.26
N ARG A 527 -5.85 -19.86 7.04
CA ARG A 527 -5.75 -19.18 8.34
C ARG A 527 -5.87 -17.67 8.20
N GLN A 528 -5.07 -17.08 7.31
CA GLN A 528 -4.99 -15.63 7.22
C GLN A 528 -6.28 -15.05 6.64
N THR A 529 -6.80 -15.61 5.55
CA THR A 529 -8.08 -15.16 4.99
C THR A 529 -9.23 -15.33 5.97
N LYS A 530 -9.28 -16.43 6.74
CA LYS A 530 -10.34 -16.65 7.74
C LYS A 530 -10.21 -15.71 8.93
N MET A 531 -9.01 -15.47 9.45
CA MET A 531 -8.80 -14.52 10.55
C MET A 531 -9.22 -13.09 10.13
N TRP A 532 -8.84 -12.67 8.92
CA TRP A 532 -9.21 -11.35 8.39
C TRP A 532 -10.72 -11.27 8.18
N ALA A 533 -11.34 -12.29 7.56
CA ALA A 533 -12.78 -12.33 7.34
C ALA A 533 -13.58 -12.31 8.66
N ASN A 534 -13.17 -13.11 9.65
CA ASN A 534 -13.78 -13.09 10.99
C ASN A 534 -13.69 -11.70 11.62
N PHE A 535 -12.53 -11.06 11.54
CA PHE A 535 -12.37 -9.70 12.04
C PHE A 535 -13.29 -8.74 11.31
N ILE A 536 -13.29 -8.71 9.98
CA ILE A 536 -14.17 -7.85 9.17
C ILE A 536 -15.65 -8.05 9.51
N GLN A 537 -16.06 -9.26 9.86
CA GLN A 537 -17.45 -9.58 10.19
C GLN A 537 -17.83 -9.30 11.65
N THR A 538 -16.88 -9.37 12.59
CA THR A 538 -17.21 -9.45 14.04
C THR A 538 -16.38 -8.55 14.95
N GLY A 539 -15.30 -7.95 14.46
CA GLY A 539 -14.31 -7.25 15.31
C GLY A 539 -13.30 -8.16 16.00
N ASN A 540 -13.37 -9.48 15.82
CA ASN A 540 -12.47 -10.44 16.45
C ASN A 540 -11.91 -11.45 15.41
N PRO A 541 -10.58 -11.60 15.26
CA PRO A 541 -10.00 -12.49 14.26
C PRO A 541 -10.18 -13.99 14.57
N THR A 542 -10.29 -14.35 15.85
CA THR A 542 -10.47 -15.74 16.32
C THR A 542 -11.52 -15.77 17.44
N PRO A 543 -12.81 -15.59 17.11
CA PRO A 543 -13.87 -15.50 18.12
C PRO A 543 -14.09 -16.82 18.87
N GLU A 544 -13.69 -17.94 18.27
CA GLU A 544 -13.80 -19.28 18.84
C GLU A 544 -12.53 -20.10 18.57
N LYS A 545 -12.31 -21.14 19.38
CA LYS A 545 -11.23 -22.09 19.17
C LYS A 545 -11.57 -22.97 17.98
N SER A 546 -10.59 -23.22 17.12
CA SER A 546 -10.73 -24.19 16.03
C SER A 546 -9.39 -24.85 15.73
N ASP A 547 -9.43 -26.05 15.16
CA ASP A 547 -8.24 -26.75 14.70
C ASP A 547 -7.51 -25.98 13.60
N LEU A 548 -8.24 -25.21 12.77
CA LEU A 548 -7.65 -24.31 11.79
C LEU A 548 -6.67 -23.32 12.45
N PHE A 549 -7.01 -22.84 13.64
CA PHE A 549 -6.21 -21.87 14.39
C PHE A 549 -5.31 -22.51 15.46
N ASP A 550 -5.01 -23.82 15.39
CA ASP A 550 -4.28 -24.54 16.44
C ASP A 550 -4.92 -24.38 17.84
N ASN A 551 -6.24 -24.20 17.89
CA ASN A 551 -7.01 -23.88 19.10
C ASN A 551 -6.55 -22.62 19.85
N VAL A 552 -5.84 -21.72 19.15
CA VAL A 552 -5.39 -20.42 19.67
C VAL A 552 -6.53 -19.40 19.58
N ILE A 553 -6.73 -18.66 20.67
CA ILE A 553 -7.48 -17.41 20.69
C ILE A 553 -6.47 -16.26 20.65
N TRP A 554 -6.55 -15.43 19.62
CA TRP A 554 -5.79 -14.22 19.47
C TRP A 554 -6.22 -13.20 20.53
N GLN A 555 -5.34 -12.95 21.49
CA GLN A 555 -5.61 -12.03 22.58
C GLN A 555 -5.28 -10.60 22.15
N ALA A 556 -6.10 -9.64 22.58
CA ALA A 556 -5.83 -8.24 22.35
C ALA A 556 -4.55 -7.79 23.08
N LEU A 557 -3.81 -6.86 22.46
CA LEU A 557 -2.72 -6.14 23.07
C LEU A 557 -3.28 -5.18 24.12
N THR A 558 -2.70 -5.18 25.32
CA THR A 558 -3.05 -4.24 26.39
C THR A 558 -1.81 -3.63 27.02
N PRO A 559 -1.92 -2.51 27.74
CA PRO A 559 -0.78 -1.90 28.44
C PRO A 559 -0.12 -2.83 29.47
N THR A 560 -0.86 -3.79 30.03
CA THR A 560 -0.34 -4.76 31.02
C THR A 560 0.09 -6.08 30.39
N LYS A 561 -0.39 -6.37 29.18
CA LYS A 561 -0.08 -7.61 28.46
C LYS A 561 0.27 -7.29 27.02
N LEU A 562 1.58 -7.27 26.73
CA LEU A 562 2.13 -6.96 25.42
C LEU A 562 2.03 -8.16 24.45
N ALA A 563 0.81 -8.71 24.34
CA ALA A 563 0.51 -9.90 23.55
C ALA A 563 0.54 -9.64 22.04
N TYR A 564 1.10 -10.59 21.31
CA TYR A 564 1.03 -10.62 19.85
C TYR A 564 0.89 -12.06 19.35
N LEU A 565 0.24 -12.22 18.19
CA LEU A 565 0.16 -13.51 17.51
C LEU A 565 1.35 -13.67 16.57
N ASP A 566 2.15 -14.70 16.77
CA ASP A 566 3.16 -15.13 15.80
C ASP A 566 2.48 -16.04 14.77
N ILE A 567 2.34 -15.54 13.54
CA ILE A 567 1.73 -16.27 12.43
C ILE A 567 2.84 -17.02 11.71
N ASN A 568 2.97 -18.31 12.03
CA ASN A 568 3.89 -19.25 11.39
C ASN A 568 3.11 -20.51 10.94
N SER A 569 3.84 -21.59 10.59
CA SER A 569 3.28 -22.93 10.37
C SER A 569 2.40 -23.42 11.53
N HIS A 570 2.69 -22.94 12.75
CA HIS A 570 1.82 -23.00 13.91
C HIS A 570 1.55 -21.60 14.44
N LEU A 571 0.30 -21.33 14.80
CA LEU A 571 -0.11 -20.10 15.47
C LEU A 571 0.33 -20.17 16.93
N LYS A 572 0.94 -19.09 17.43
CA LYS A 572 1.35 -19.00 18.84
C LYS A 572 1.19 -17.59 19.37
N MET A 573 0.43 -17.45 20.46
CA MET A 573 0.46 -16.22 21.26
C MET A 573 1.82 -16.10 21.95
N LYS A 574 2.44 -14.95 21.81
CA LYS A 574 3.70 -14.56 22.45
C LYS A 574 3.53 -13.19 23.10
N GLU A 575 4.50 -12.79 23.90
CA GLU A 575 4.52 -11.50 24.58
C GLU A 575 5.86 -10.82 24.37
N GLY A 576 5.86 -9.49 24.34
CA GLY A 576 7.09 -8.71 24.31
C GLY A 576 7.87 -8.83 23.01
N LEU A 577 7.29 -8.35 21.90
CA LEU A 577 7.97 -8.38 20.61
C LEU A 577 9.22 -7.47 20.63
N LEU A 578 10.41 -8.07 20.50
CA LEU A 578 11.69 -7.37 20.33
C LEU A 578 12.01 -6.31 21.41
N GLN A 579 11.56 -6.53 22.66
CA GLN A 579 11.57 -5.50 23.71
C GLN A 579 12.92 -4.84 23.96
N GLU A 580 14.00 -5.62 24.04
CA GLU A 580 15.35 -5.07 24.30
C GLU A 580 15.78 -4.07 23.24
N ARG A 581 15.49 -4.38 21.97
CA ARG A 581 15.85 -3.53 20.84
C ARG A 581 14.91 -2.33 20.75
N MET A 582 13.60 -2.54 20.95
CA MET A 582 12.63 -1.44 20.98
C MET A 582 12.91 -0.46 22.12
N ALA A 583 13.42 -0.90 23.27
CA ALA A 583 13.81 -0.03 24.37
C ALA A 583 14.96 0.94 23.99
N VAL A 584 15.86 0.54 23.09
CA VAL A 584 16.89 1.44 22.55
C VAL A 584 16.23 2.55 21.73
N TRP A 585 15.32 2.20 20.84
CA TRP A 585 14.58 3.17 20.01
C TRP A 585 13.70 4.10 20.85
N GLU A 586 12.96 3.58 21.83
CA GLU A 586 12.14 4.40 22.75
C GLU A 586 12.97 5.41 23.52
N ARG A 587 14.21 5.07 23.88
CA ARG A 587 15.15 6.01 24.54
C ARG A 587 15.64 7.10 23.59
N LEU A 588 15.91 6.76 22.33
CA LEU A 588 16.40 7.71 21.31
C LEU A 588 15.28 8.61 20.77
N PHE A 589 14.07 8.07 20.72
CA PHE A 589 12.86 8.70 20.19
C PHE A 589 11.72 8.63 21.22
N PRO A 590 11.86 9.33 22.36
CA PRO A 590 10.84 9.30 23.40
C PRO A 590 9.54 9.94 22.88
N LEU A 591 8.42 9.31 23.19
CA LEU A 591 7.10 9.92 22.97
C LEU A 591 6.88 11.09 23.94
N PRO A 592 6.08 12.11 23.54
CA PRO A 592 5.56 13.10 24.48
C PRO A 592 4.82 12.39 25.63
N THR A 593 5.06 12.82 26.86
CA THR A 593 4.39 12.25 28.03
C THR A 593 2.90 12.59 27.97
N LEU A 594 2.04 11.58 28.17
CA LEU A 594 0.61 11.82 28.40
C LEU A 594 0.47 12.73 29.63
N PRO A 595 -0.36 13.80 29.58
CA PRO A 595 -0.71 14.53 30.79
C PRO A 595 -1.26 13.53 31.79
N GLN A 596 -0.67 13.44 32.98
CA GLN A 596 -1.26 12.67 34.07
C GLN A 596 -2.67 13.22 34.26
N SER A 597 -3.68 12.34 34.25
CA SER A 597 -5.05 12.74 34.52
C SER A 597 -5.06 13.48 35.85
N SER A 598 -5.33 14.79 35.81
CA SER A 598 -5.60 15.55 37.01
C SER A 598 -6.80 14.89 37.67
N ASN A 599 -6.57 14.19 38.78
CA ASN A 599 -7.60 13.77 39.70
C ASN A 599 -8.25 15.04 40.27
N ASN A 600 -9.14 15.66 39.50
CA ASN A 600 -10.11 16.60 40.01
C ASN A 600 -11.17 15.80 40.76
N ASN A 601 -10.78 15.30 41.93
CA ASN A 601 -11.71 15.12 43.03
C ASN A 601 -12.15 16.52 43.47
N SER A 602 -13.09 17.10 42.74
CA SER A 602 -13.93 18.16 43.27
C SER A 602 -14.71 17.54 44.44
N GLN A 603 -14.16 17.69 45.64
CA GLN A 603 -14.91 17.56 46.88
C GLN A 603 -16.08 18.55 46.81
N LYS A 604 -17.27 18.05 46.43
CA LYS A 604 -18.50 18.62 46.96
C LYS A 604 -18.55 18.24 48.44
N LYS A 605 -18.30 19.22 49.31
CA LYS A 605 -18.70 19.20 50.72
C LYS A 605 -19.32 20.55 51.04
N GLY A 606 -20.52 20.50 51.62
CA GLY A 606 -21.17 21.59 52.34
C GLY A 606 -22.07 22.44 51.48
#